data_AF-A0A921KIU0-F1
#
_entry.id   AF-A0A921KIU0-F1
#
_cell.length_a   1.000
_cell.length_b   1.000
_cell.length_c   1.000
_cell.angle_alpha   90.00
_cell.angle_beta   90.00
_cell.angle_gamma   90.00
#
_symmetry.space_group_name_H-M   'P 1'
#
loop_
_entity.id
_entity.type
_entity.pdbx_description
1 polymer ?
#
loop_
_entity_poly.entity_id
_entity_poly.type
_entity_poly.pdbx_seq_one_letter_code
_entity_poly.pdbx_strand_id
1 'polypeptide(L)'
;MTGAVITKQEEGTFLMLFNRSGYVLNFSTNDFDVFTTNSIGEALCAKYGLSKGKSLIAYLNSASDENRFKLLSDLFHYYEENMEYEYNENYEDDLYWGSSISRYDERYARIYKKCKTIIDRLEGGSSAIAKTADDLKGKFSSEYMS
;
A
#
# COMPACT_ATOMS: atom_id res chain seq x y z
N MET A 1 -18.95 3.08 13.71
CA MET A 1 -17.59 2.62 14.05
C MET A 1 -16.71 2.89 12.85
N THR A 2 -15.87 3.92 12.88
CA THR A 2 -14.88 4.16 11.84
C THR A 2 -13.54 3.67 12.37
N GLY A 3 -13.11 2.49 11.91
CA GLY A 3 -11.67 2.18 11.90
C GLY A 3 -10.95 3.27 11.12
N ALA A 4 -9.65 3.48 11.37
CA ALA A 4 -8.92 4.54 10.69
C ALA A 4 -9.04 4.35 9.16
N VAL A 5 -9.69 5.31 8.49
CA VAL A 5 -9.94 5.27 7.04
C VAL A 5 -8.84 6.04 6.34
N ILE A 6 -8.32 5.49 5.25
CA ILE A 6 -7.37 6.21 4.40
C ILE A 6 -8.04 7.40 3.72
N THR A 7 -7.45 8.58 3.87
CA THR A 7 -7.97 9.81 3.28
C THR A 7 -7.52 9.97 1.83
N LYS A 8 -8.22 10.79 1.04
CA LYS A 8 -7.84 11.07 -0.36
C LYS A 8 -6.47 11.74 -0.50
N GLN A 9 -6.07 12.54 0.48
CA GLN A 9 -4.74 13.14 0.50
C GLN A 9 -3.64 12.10 0.71
N GLU A 10 -3.92 11.10 1.55
CA GLU A 10 -3.01 9.97 1.79
C GLU A 10 -2.91 9.07 0.57
N GLU A 11 -4.04 8.74 -0.09
CA GLU A 11 -4.04 8.05 -1.39
C GLU A 11 -3.16 8.78 -2.41
N GLY A 12 -3.24 10.11 -2.46
CA GLY A 12 -2.37 10.93 -3.31
C GLY A 12 -0.88 10.72 -3.02
N THR A 13 -0.51 10.54 -1.75
CA THR A 13 0.87 10.27 -1.34
C THR A 13 1.36 8.92 -1.86
N PHE A 14 0.51 7.88 -1.78
CA PHE A 14 0.81 6.57 -2.38
C PHE A 14 0.90 6.64 -3.91
N LEU A 15 -0.01 7.36 -4.57
CA LEU A 15 0.04 7.53 -6.01
C LEU A 15 1.31 8.23 -6.49
N MET A 16 1.87 9.16 -5.71
CA MET A 16 3.18 9.77 -6.00
C MET A 16 4.33 8.75 -5.95
N LEU A 17 4.22 7.71 -5.13
CA LEU A 17 5.21 6.63 -5.04
C LEU A 17 5.06 5.65 -6.22
N PHE A 18 3.82 5.24 -6.48
CA PHE A 18 3.52 4.14 -7.39
C PHE A 18 3.45 4.55 -8.85
N ASN A 19 2.82 5.67 -9.18
CA ASN A 19 2.45 6.04 -10.54
C ASN A 19 3.47 7.00 -11.16
N ARG A 20 4.36 6.45 -12.00
CA ARG A 20 5.41 7.17 -12.72
C ARG A 20 4.97 7.42 -14.16
N SER A 21 4.19 8.47 -14.36
CA SER A 21 3.67 8.85 -15.69
C SER A 21 2.81 7.77 -16.37
N GLY A 22 2.03 7.02 -15.59
CA GLY A 22 1.16 5.94 -16.07
C GLY A 22 1.75 4.55 -15.92
N TYR A 23 3.06 4.45 -15.63
CA TYR A 23 3.72 3.20 -15.24
C TYR A 23 3.58 3.03 -13.74
N VAL A 24 2.85 2.01 -13.30
CA VAL A 24 2.72 1.66 -11.89
C VAL A 24 3.88 0.73 -11.52
N LEU A 25 4.81 1.23 -10.72
CA LEU A 25 6.04 0.54 -10.32
C LEU A 25 6.78 -0.08 -11.53
N ASN A 26 7.37 -1.26 -11.37
CA ASN A 26 8.04 -2.03 -12.43
C ASN A 26 7.11 -3.03 -13.12
N PHE A 27 5.78 -2.98 -12.91
CA PHE A 27 4.86 -3.95 -13.49
C PHE A 27 4.70 -3.80 -15.01
N SER A 28 4.69 -4.93 -15.73
CA SER A 28 4.04 -5.00 -17.03
C SER A 28 2.52 -4.83 -16.88
N THR A 29 1.79 -4.58 -17.97
CA THR A 29 0.32 -4.50 -17.90
C THR A 29 -0.30 -5.82 -17.42
N ASN A 30 0.23 -6.95 -17.89
CA ASN A 30 -0.24 -8.28 -17.49
C ASN A 30 0.04 -8.55 -16.01
N ASP A 31 1.27 -8.26 -15.55
CA ASP A 31 1.64 -8.52 -14.15
C ASP A 31 0.86 -7.63 -13.18
N PHE A 32 0.54 -6.39 -13.59
CA PHE A 32 -0.31 -5.50 -12.81
C PHE A 32 -1.75 -6.05 -12.69
N ASP A 33 -2.30 -6.61 -13.75
CA ASP A 33 -3.64 -7.22 -13.72
C ASP A 33 -3.65 -8.51 -12.89
N VAL A 34 -2.60 -9.33 -12.98
CA VAL A 34 -2.44 -10.51 -12.10
C VAL A 34 -2.31 -10.09 -10.65
N PHE A 35 -1.47 -9.10 -10.36
CA PHE A 35 -1.27 -8.56 -9.01
C PHE A 35 -2.58 -8.05 -8.41
N THR A 36 -3.31 -7.21 -9.16
CA THR A 36 -4.57 -6.62 -8.69
C THR A 36 -5.68 -7.67 -8.55
N THR A 37 -5.69 -8.70 -9.39
CA THR A 37 -6.59 -9.86 -9.23
C THR A 37 -6.27 -10.62 -7.95
N ASN A 38 -5.00 -10.88 -7.66
CA ASN A 38 -4.61 -11.59 -6.43
C ASN A 38 -4.85 -10.76 -5.16
N SER A 39 -4.70 -9.44 -5.25
CA SER A 39 -4.97 -8.52 -4.15
C SER A 39 -6.48 -8.40 -3.92
N ILE A 40 -7.23 -7.84 -4.86
CA ILE A 40 -8.62 -7.40 -4.66
C ILE A 40 -9.64 -8.11 -5.56
N GLY A 41 -9.24 -9.17 -6.27
CA GLY A 41 -10.14 -9.98 -7.10
C GLY A 41 -10.50 -9.37 -8.46
N GLU A 42 -9.85 -8.27 -8.86
CA GLU A 42 -10.14 -7.58 -10.12
C GLU A 42 -8.87 -7.24 -10.91
N ALA A 43 -8.84 -7.62 -12.18
CA ALA A 43 -7.83 -7.18 -13.14
C ALA A 43 -8.13 -5.75 -13.61
N LEU A 44 -7.45 -4.74 -13.05
CA LEU A 44 -7.87 -3.34 -13.22
C LEU A 44 -7.75 -2.84 -14.67
N CYS A 45 -6.66 -3.12 -15.38
CA CYS A 45 -6.53 -2.67 -16.77
C CYS A 45 -7.54 -3.37 -17.68
N ALA A 46 -7.75 -4.68 -17.50
CA ALA A 46 -8.81 -5.40 -18.21
C ALA A 46 -10.21 -4.84 -17.91
N LYS A 47 -10.50 -4.49 -16.64
CA LYS A 47 -11.80 -3.95 -16.22
C LYS A 47 -12.06 -2.55 -16.76
N TYR A 48 -11.08 -1.65 -16.69
CA TYR A 48 -11.26 -0.25 -17.05
C TYR A 48 -10.88 0.09 -18.49
N GLY A 49 -10.06 -0.73 -19.16
CA GLY A 49 -9.55 -0.45 -20.50
C GLY A 49 -8.62 0.76 -20.58
N LEU A 50 -8.00 1.15 -19.45
CA LEU A 50 -7.12 2.31 -19.34
C LEU A 50 -5.67 1.89 -19.03
N SER A 51 -4.73 2.84 -19.06
CA SER A 51 -3.36 2.60 -18.60
C SER A 51 -3.35 2.24 -17.11
N LYS A 52 -2.33 1.50 -16.63
CA LYS A 52 -2.21 1.06 -15.22
C LYS A 52 -2.50 2.18 -14.22
N GLY A 53 -1.84 3.33 -14.37
CA GLY A 53 -2.04 4.47 -13.47
C GLY A 53 -3.47 5.04 -13.51
N LYS A 54 -4.10 5.11 -14.70
CA LYS A 54 -5.49 5.57 -14.83
C LYS A 54 -6.48 4.55 -14.27
N SER A 55 -6.25 3.25 -14.51
CA SER A 55 -7.06 2.16 -13.97
C SER A 55 -6.98 2.10 -12.43
N LEU A 56 -5.79 2.31 -11.87
CA LEU A 56 -5.59 2.42 -10.42
C LEU A 56 -6.40 3.60 -9.83
N ILE A 57 -6.28 4.79 -10.42
CA ILE A 57 -7.03 5.98 -9.97
C ILE A 57 -8.55 5.76 -10.11
N ALA A 58 -9.00 5.18 -11.23
CA ALA A 58 -10.41 4.87 -11.44
C ALA A 58 -10.94 3.92 -10.35
N TYR A 59 -10.19 2.87 -10.03
CA TYR A 59 -10.54 1.95 -8.95
C TYR A 59 -10.62 2.64 -7.58
N LEU A 60 -9.62 3.44 -7.21
CA LEU A 60 -9.59 4.17 -5.94
C LEU A 60 -10.75 5.18 -5.80
N ASN A 61 -11.33 5.65 -6.91
CA ASN A 61 -12.47 6.56 -6.86
C ASN A 61 -13.82 5.84 -6.63
N SER A 62 -13.92 4.55 -6.93
CA SER A 62 -15.19 3.80 -6.82
C SER A 62 -15.18 2.71 -5.75
N ALA A 63 -14.01 2.27 -5.29
CA ALA A 63 -13.89 1.15 -4.35
C ALA A 63 -14.20 1.53 -2.89
N SER A 64 -14.61 0.53 -2.10
CA SER A 64 -14.83 0.66 -0.65
C SER A 64 -13.52 1.00 0.09
N ASP A 65 -13.64 1.62 1.27
CA ASP A 65 -12.48 1.98 2.11
C ASP A 65 -11.54 0.79 2.35
N GLU A 66 -12.11 -0.38 2.64
CA GLU A 66 -11.39 -1.62 2.87
C GLU A 66 -10.59 -2.06 1.64
N ASN A 67 -11.23 -2.09 0.47
CA ASN A 67 -10.58 -2.50 -0.77
C ASN A 67 -9.54 -1.50 -1.27
N ARG A 68 -9.74 -0.20 -1.04
CA ARG A 68 -8.74 0.82 -1.32
C ARG A 68 -7.52 0.63 -0.44
N PHE A 69 -7.73 0.50 0.87
CA PHE A 69 -6.63 0.30 1.82
C PHE A 69 -5.85 -0.97 1.49
N LYS A 70 -6.55 -2.09 1.26
CA LYS A 70 -5.92 -3.37 0.92
C LYS A 70 -5.02 -3.24 -0.31
N LEU A 71 -5.54 -2.70 -1.42
CA LEU A 71 -4.75 -2.57 -2.64
C LEU A 71 -3.52 -1.65 -2.45
N LEU A 72 -3.68 -0.55 -1.72
CA LEU A 72 -2.58 0.39 -1.45
C LEU A 72 -1.51 -0.23 -0.53
N SER A 73 -1.92 -1.01 0.47
CA SER A 73 -1.01 -1.75 1.36
C SER A 73 -0.25 -2.82 0.59
N ASP A 74 -0.95 -3.63 -0.21
CA ASP A 74 -0.33 -4.69 -1.01
C ASP A 74 0.70 -4.10 -2.00
N LEU A 75 0.36 -2.99 -2.69
CA LEU A 75 1.30 -2.27 -3.56
C LEU A 75 2.49 -1.69 -2.79
N PHE A 76 2.28 -1.23 -1.56
CA PHE A 76 3.34 -0.68 -0.72
C PHE A 76 4.32 -1.77 -0.28
N HIS A 77 3.84 -2.94 0.15
CA HIS A 77 4.72 -4.06 0.49
C HIS A 77 5.47 -4.59 -0.72
N TYR A 78 4.82 -4.65 -1.89
CA TYR A 78 5.52 -4.96 -3.12
C TYR A 78 6.67 -3.98 -3.39
N TYR A 79 6.46 -2.69 -3.17
CA TYR A 79 7.52 -1.68 -3.29
C TYR A 79 8.65 -1.91 -2.29
N GLU A 80 8.35 -2.21 -1.02
CA GLU A 80 9.36 -2.54 -0.01
C GLU A 80 10.22 -3.74 -0.44
N GLU A 81 9.59 -4.82 -0.91
CA GLU A 81 10.27 -6.07 -1.29
C GLU A 81 11.10 -5.97 -2.57
N ASN A 82 10.67 -5.15 -3.54
CA ASN A 82 11.23 -5.16 -4.90
C ASN A 82 12.00 -3.88 -5.26
N MET A 83 11.94 -2.85 -4.43
CA MET A 83 12.50 -1.52 -4.72
C MET A 83 13.23 -0.89 -3.53
N GLU A 84 13.73 -1.71 -2.59
CA GLU A 84 14.50 -1.22 -1.44
C GLU A 84 15.64 -0.27 -1.82
N TYR A 85 16.32 -0.57 -2.93
CA TYR A 85 17.40 0.25 -3.50
C TYR A 85 17.02 1.71 -3.78
N GLU A 86 15.73 2.06 -3.90
CA GLU A 86 15.31 3.45 -4.16
C GLU A 86 15.24 4.31 -2.89
N TYR A 87 15.07 3.70 -1.72
CA TYR A 87 14.86 4.45 -0.47
C TYR A 87 15.85 4.12 0.65
N ASN A 88 16.58 3.01 0.56
CA ASN A 88 17.64 2.66 1.48
C ASN A 88 18.98 3.09 0.89
N GLU A 89 19.57 4.14 1.48
CA GLU A 89 20.88 4.69 1.07
C GLU A 89 22.02 3.66 1.23
N ASN A 90 21.85 2.70 2.14
CA ASN A 90 22.81 1.64 2.43
C ASN A 90 22.48 0.32 1.72
N TYR A 91 21.60 0.34 0.73
CA TYR A 91 21.29 -0.88 -0.02
C TYR A 91 22.51 -1.34 -0.81
N GLU A 92 22.97 -2.55 -0.52
CA GLU A 92 24.05 -3.20 -1.27
C GLU A 92 23.43 -4.01 -2.41
N ASP A 93 23.60 -3.53 -3.65
CA ASP A 93 23.10 -4.22 -4.84
C ASP A 93 24.11 -5.29 -5.28
N ASP A 94 23.91 -6.52 -4.79
CA ASP A 94 24.71 -7.70 -5.17
C ASP A 94 24.70 -7.97 -6.69
N LEU A 95 23.72 -7.44 -7.42
CA LEU A 95 23.50 -7.71 -8.84
C LEU A 95 24.26 -6.75 -9.77
N TYR A 96 24.88 -5.70 -9.23
CA TYR A 96 25.55 -4.67 -10.03
C TYR A 96 27.08 -4.73 -9.93
N TRP A 97 27.66 -5.77 -10.54
CA TRP A 97 29.10 -5.93 -10.70
C TRP A 97 29.70 -4.83 -11.60
N GLY A 98 29.99 -3.65 -11.03
CA GLY A 98 30.84 -2.64 -11.66
C GLY A 98 30.30 -1.21 -11.82
N SER A 99 29.13 -0.86 -11.26
CA SER A 99 28.68 0.55 -11.24
C SER A 99 28.63 1.06 -9.81
N SER A 100 29.51 2.02 -9.48
CA SER A 100 29.48 2.74 -8.20
C SER A 100 28.32 3.74 -8.07
N ILE A 101 27.32 3.67 -8.96
CA ILE A 101 26.17 4.59 -8.95
C ILE A 101 25.06 3.97 -8.11
N SER A 102 24.87 4.52 -6.92
CA SER A 102 23.73 4.21 -6.05
C SER A 102 22.41 4.47 -6.79
N ARG A 103 21.45 3.55 -6.65
CA ARG A 103 20.08 3.69 -7.18
C ARG A 103 19.14 4.44 -6.23
N TYR A 104 19.67 4.90 -5.10
CA TYR A 104 18.95 5.71 -4.14
C TYR A 104 18.43 7.00 -4.78
N ASP A 105 17.16 7.32 -4.55
CA ASP A 105 16.56 8.60 -4.92
C ASP A 105 15.95 9.25 -3.67
N GLU A 106 16.53 10.37 -3.25
CA GLU A 106 16.10 11.10 -2.06
C GLU A 106 14.61 11.49 -2.11
N ARG A 107 14.06 11.76 -3.30
CA ARG A 107 12.65 12.12 -3.45
C ARG A 107 11.77 10.91 -3.15
N TYR A 108 12.11 9.73 -3.70
CA TYR A 108 11.38 8.50 -3.42
C TYR A 108 11.53 8.07 -1.96
N ALA A 109 12.72 8.21 -1.37
CA ALA A 109 12.92 7.97 0.06
C ALA A 109 12.01 8.82 0.95
N ARG A 110 11.85 10.12 0.62
CA ARG A 110 10.96 11.03 1.35
C ARG A 110 9.48 10.65 1.19
N ILE A 111 9.06 10.24 0.00
CA ILE A 111 7.68 9.81 -0.26
C ILE A 111 7.41 8.49 0.48
N TYR A 112 8.32 7.52 0.38
CA TYR A 112 8.27 6.24 1.09
C TYR A 112 8.07 6.43 2.60
N LYS A 113 8.87 7.29 3.25
CA LYS A 113 8.73 7.56 4.69
C LYS A 113 7.33 8.07 5.08
N LYS A 114 6.71 8.90 4.24
CA LYS A 114 5.33 9.37 4.44
C LYS A 114 4.32 8.24 4.31
N CYS A 115 4.44 7.43 3.24
CA CYS A 115 3.60 6.24 3.05
C CYS A 115 3.73 5.27 4.23
N LYS A 116 4.96 5.00 4.69
CA LYS A 116 5.22 4.09 5.82
C LYS A 116 4.52 4.56 7.09
N THR A 117 4.63 5.85 7.41
CA THR A 117 3.95 6.46 8.56
C THR A 117 2.43 6.29 8.48
N ILE A 118 1.85 6.38 7.28
CA ILE A 118 0.41 6.17 7.06
C ILE A 118 0.04 4.69 7.28
N ILE A 119 0.79 3.75 6.70
CA ILE A 119 0.58 2.30 6.89
C ILE A 119 0.68 1.93 8.36
N ASP A 120 1.76 2.30 9.04
CA ASP A 120 1.99 1.98 10.46
C ASP A 120 0.85 2.51 11.35
N ARG A 121 0.31 3.69 11.04
CA ARG A 121 -0.86 4.25 11.75
C ARG A 121 -2.14 3.45 11.49
N LEU A 122 -2.39 3.06 10.24
CA LEU A 122 -3.59 2.33 9.86
C LEU A 122 -3.58 0.90 10.42
N GLU A 123 -2.44 0.21 10.35
CA GLU A 123 -2.25 -1.13 10.91
C GLU A 123 -2.20 -1.11 12.44
N GLY A 124 -1.46 -0.16 13.04
CA GLY A 124 -1.35 0.01 14.48
C GLY A 124 -2.67 0.42 15.13
N GLY A 125 -3.46 1.25 14.47
CA GLY A 125 -4.81 1.61 14.91
C GLY A 125 -5.77 0.42 14.91
N SER A 126 -5.66 -0.47 13.93
CA SER A 126 -6.43 -1.72 13.88
C SER A 126 -6.12 -2.64 15.08
N SER A 127 -4.83 -2.79 15.43
CA SER A 127 -4.40 -3.58 16.58
C SER A 127 -4.91 -3.03 17.93
N ALA A 128 -4.94 -1.70 18.10
CA ALA A 128 -5.43 -1.06 19.32
C ALA A 128 -6.95 -1.21 19.49
N ILE A 129 -7.72 -1.14 18.39
CA ILE A 129 -9.18 -1.32 18.39
C ILE A 129 -9.56 -2.77 18.68
N ALA A 130 -8.84 -3.74 18.08
CA ALA A 130 -9.08 -5.15 18.33
C ALA A 130 -8.89 -5.50 19.83
N LYS A 131 -7.80 -5.01 20.45
CA LYS A 131 -7.55 -5.20 21.88
C LYS A 131 -8.65 -4.61 22.76
N THR A 132 -9.10 -3.38 22.47
CA THR A 132 -10.18 -2.75 23.25
C THR A 132 -11.52 -3.45 23.07
N ALA A 133 -11.83 -3.98 21.88
CA ALA A 133 -13.03 -4.76 21.63
C ALA A 133 -13.04 -6.10 22.40
N ASP A 134 -11.90 -6.78 22.47
CA ASP A 134 -11.75 -8.02 23.23
C ASP A 134 -11.84 -7.76 24.75
N ASP A 135 -11.23 -6.68 25.24
CA ASP A 135 -11.34 -6.24 26.64
C ASP A 135 -12.80 -5.92 27.03
N LEU A 136 -13.56 -5.28 26.13
CA LEU A 136 -14.99 -5.00 26.31
C LEU A 136 -15.81 -6.30 26.35
N LYS A 137 -15.59 -7.23 25.41
CA LYS A 137 -16.27 -8.54 25.42
C LYS A 137 -16.02 -9.30 26.72
N GLY A 138 -14.77 -9.30 27.21
CA GLY A 138 -14.40 -9.93 28.47
C GLY A 138 -15.22 -9.39 29.64
N LYS A 139 -15.30 -8.06 29.77
CA LYS A 139 -16.06 -7.40 30.85
C LYS A 139 -17.57 -7.70 30.81
N PHE A 140 -18.19 -7.65 29.62
CA PHE A 140 -19.62 -7.96 29.49
C PHE A 140 -19.93 -9.44 29.73
N SER A 141 -18.99 -10.35 29.44
CA SER A 141 -19.18 -11.78 29.67
C SER A 141 -19.03 -12.19 31.15
N SER A 142 -18.28 -11.44 31.95
CA SER A 142 -18.10 -11.74 33.38
C SER A 142 -19.17 -11.11 34.28
N GLU A 143 -19.79 -10.00 33.87
CA GLU A 143 -20.76 -9.27 34.71
C GLU A 143 -22.19 -9.84 34.66
N TYR A 144 -22.52 -10.69 33.68
CA TYR A 144 -23.87 -11.26 33.49
C TYR A 144 -23.96 -12.78 33.71
N MET A 145 -22.86 -13.42 34.14
CA MET A 145 -22.77 -14.88 34.35
C MET A 145 -22.40 -15.27 35.80
N SER A 146 -22.51 -14.34 36.76
CA SER A 146 -22.43 -14.61 38.21
C SER A 146 -23.73 -14.22 38.90
#